data_AF-A0A840BNJ2-F1
#
_entry.id   AF-A0A840BNJ2-F1
#
_cell.length_a   1.000
_cell.length_b   1.000
_cell.length_c   1.000
_cell.angle_alpha   90.00
_cell.angle_beta   90.00
_cell.angle_gamma   90.00
#
_symmetry.space_group_name_H-M   'P 1'
#
loop_
_entity.id
_entity.type
_entity.pdbx_description
1 polymer ?
#
loop_
_entity_poly.entity_id
_entity_poly.type
_entity_poly.pdbx_seq_one_letter_code
_entity_poly.pdbx_strand_id
1 'polypeptide(L)' 'MFYSPDDRVVDPNRTLARFAGTHAQLMPVKGADDAQQHVLAGRILSPSSTAWVAPTTLDFIAHLPPPA' A
#
# COMPACT_ATOMS: atom_id res chain seq x y z
N MET A 1 -1.40 -4.03 -3.98
CA MET A 1 -0.19 -3.20 -3.81
C MET A 1 -0.60 -1.87 -3.21
N PHE A 2 -0.20 -1.64 -1.97
CA PHE A 2 -0.28 -0.30 -1.37
C PHE A 2 0.93 0.52 -1.83
N TYR A 3 0.72 1.79 -2.11
CA TYR A 3 1.79 2.73 -2.46
C TYR A 3 1.41 4.13 -2.01
N SER A 4 2.37 5.01 -1.76
CA SER A 4 2.10 6.44 -1.61
C SER A 4 2.40 7.18 -2.91
N PRO A 5 1.50 8.05 -3.41
CA PRO A 5 1.82 8.92 -4.54
C PRO A 5 2.86 10.00 -4.18
N ASP A 6 3.10 10.23 -2.90
CA ASP A 6 3.99 11.25 -2.36
C ASP A 6 5.28 10.63 -1.76
N ASP A 7 5.54 9.34 -2.03
CA ASP A 7 6.73 8.61 -1.55
C ASP A 7 8.01 9.29 -2.03
N ARG A 8 8.89 9.63 -1.06
CA ARG A 8 10.17 10.32 -1.31
C ARG A 8 11.38 9.40 -1.35
N VAL A 9 11.18 8.11 -1.09
CA VAL A 9 12.22 7.07 -1.07
C VAL A 9 12.12 6.22 -2.33
N VAL A 10 10.91 5.85 -2.73
CA VAL A 10 10.64 5.03 -3.92
C VAL A 10 9.77 5.82 -4.89
N ASP A 11 10.20 5.91 -6.16
CA ASP A 11 9.42 6.55 -7.21
C ASP A 11 8.10 5.78 -7.46
N PRO A 12 6.94 6.39 -7.18
CA PRO A 12 5.66 5.71 -7.31
C PRO A 12 5.29 5.46 -8.78
N ASN A 13 5.67 6.35 -9.71
CA ASN A 13 5.35 6.17 -11.13
C ASN A 13 6.09 4.96 -11.72
N ARG A 14 7.37 4.80 -11.36
CA ARG A 14 8.16 3.64 -11.78
C ARG A 14 7.62 2.35 -11.17
N THR A 15 7.14 2.42 -9.92
CA THR A 15 6.50 1.28 -9.25
C THR A 15 5.19 0.89 -9.94
N LEU A 16 4.30 1.84 -10.19
CA LEU A 16 3.02 1.60 -10.87
C LEU A 16 3.20 1.04 -12.28
N ALA A 17 4.21 1.51 -13.02
CA ALA A 17 4.54 0.98 -14.33
C ALA A 17 4.89 -0.52 -14.31
N ARG A 18 5.43 -1.04 -13.20
CA ARG A 18 5.71 -2.49 -13.06
C ARG A 18 4.46 -3.35 -12.91
N PHE A 19 3.36 -2.75 -12.44
CA PHE A 19 2.08 -3.45 -12.30
C PHE A 19 1.14 -3.20 -13.48
N ALA A 20 1.52 -2.35 -14.44
CA ALA A 20 0.74 -2.11 -15.64
C ALA A 20 0.51 -3.44 -16.41
N GLY A 21 -0.74 -3.75 -16.72
CA GLY A 21 -1.12 -4.99 -17.42
C GLY A 21 -1.17 -6.24 -16.54
N THR A 22 -0.96 -6.13 -15.23
CA THR A 22 -1.13 -7.24 -14.28
C THR A 22 -2.53 -7.22 -13.66
N HIS A 23 -3.00 -8.36 -13.14
CA HIS A 23 -4.21 -8.46 -12.33
C HIS A 23 -3.98 -8.00 -10.87
N ALA A 24 -3.26 -6.89 -10.69
CA ALA A 24 -2.96 -6.35 -9.37
C ALA A 24 -3.98 -5.26 -8.97
N GLN A 25 -4.43 -5.31 -7.71
CA GLN A 25 -5.18 -4.21 -7.12
C GLN A 25 -4.20 -3.14 -6.63
N LEU A 26 -4.30 -1.91 -7.15
CA LEU A 26 -3.42 -0.79 -6.81
C LEU A 26 -4.16 0.16 -5.86
N MET A 27 -3.62 0.36 -4.66
CA MET A 27 -4.29 1.07 -3.58
C MET A 27 -3.42 2.24 -3.09
N PRO A 28 -3.71 3.48 -3.49
CA PRO A 28 -2.95 4.64 -3.02
C PRO A 28 -3.23 4.92 -1.54
N VAL A 29 -2.18 5.19 -0.79
CA VAL A 29 -2.22 5.61 0.62
C VAL A 29 -1.70 7.03 0.68
N LYS A 30 -2.57 7.97 1.05
CA LYS A 30 -2.23 9.39 1.14
C LYS A 30 -2.14 9.81 2.59
N GLY A 31 -1.17 10.67 2.91
CA GLY A 31 -1.04 11.24 4.24
C GLY A 31 -0.67 10.21 5.31
N ALA A 32 0.26 9.29 5.00
CA ALA A 32 0.86 8.47 6.04
C ALA A 32 1.60 9.37 7.05
N ASP A 33 1.72 8.97 8.32
CA ASP A 33 2.40 9.81 9.33
C ASP A 33 3.90 9.95 9.08
N ASP A 34 4.48 9.05 8.29
CA ASP A 34 5.89 9.08 7.91
C ASP A 34 6.20 10.35 7.11
N ALA A 35 7.18 11.12 7.56
CA ALA A 35 7.60 12.36 6.89
C ALA A 35 8.09 12.13 5.45
N GLN A 36 8.58 10.92 5.15
CA GLN A 36 8.98 10.53 3.79
C GLN A 36 7.84 9.90 2.98
N GLN A 37 6.66 9.71 3.58
CA GLN A 37 5.49 9.06 2.99
C GLN A 37 5.78 7.66 2.42
N HIS A 38 6.84 6.99 2.90
CA HIS A 38 7.29 5.69 2.42
C HIS A 38 6.73 4.55 3.27
N VAL A 39 6.76 4.70 4.60
CA VAL A 39 6.17 3.73 5.52
C VAL A 39 4.67 3.98 5.61
N LEU A 40 3.87 3.06 5.07
CA LEU A 40 2.42 3.22 4.91
C LEU A 40 1.59 2.60 6.05
N ALA A 41 2.20 1.72 6.83
CA ALA A 41 1.62 1.13 8.02
C ALA A 41 2.73 0.73 9.01
N GLY A 42 2.45 0.87 10.30
CA GLY A 42 3.36 0.54 11.39
C GLY A 42 3.05 1.38 12.62
N ARG A 43 3.23 0.79 13.81
CA ARG A 43 2.86 1.44 15.09
C ARG A 43 3.65 2.72 15.40
N ILE A 44 4.83 2.88 14.80
CA ILE A 44 5.76 3.97 15.11
C ILE A 44 5.70 5.06 14.05
N LEU A 45 5.98 4.70 12.79
CA LEU A 45 6.12 5.67 11.70
C LEU A 45 4.82 5.94 10.94
N SER A 46 3.76 5.14 11.14
CA SER A 46 2.54 5.25 10.36
C SER A 46 1.28 4.72 11.09
N PRO A 47 1.07 5.08 12.37
CA PRO A 47 -0.04 4.55 13.16
C PRO A 47 -1.41 4.90 12.58
N SER A 48 -1.58 6.07 11.97
CA SER A 48 -2.88 6.55 11.47
C SER A 48 -3.34 5.74 10.26
N SER A 49 -2.49 5.56 9.25
CA SER A 49 -2.84 4.75 8.07
C SER A 49 -2.83 3.25 8.35
N THR A 50 -2.22 2.79 9.45
CA THR A 50 -2.32 1.38 9.89
C THR A 50 -3.77 0.96 10.09
N ALA A 51 -4.62 1.83 10.64
CA ALA A 51 -6.03 1.53 10.90
C ALA A 51 -6.82 1.19 9.62
N TRP A 52 -6.34 1.63 8.45
CA TRP A 52 -6.96 1.33 7.17
C TRP A 52 -6.21 0.23 6.40
N VAL A 53 -4.87 0.26 6.36
CA VAL A 53 -4.05 -0.74 5.63
C VAL A 53 -4.26 -2.15 6.20
N ALA A 54 -4.31 -2.30 7.53
CA ALA A 54 -4.43 -3.60 8.17
C ALA A 54 -5.75 -4.32 7.83
N PRO A 55 -6.94 -3.74 8.06
CA PRO A 55 -8.19 -4.41 7.70
C PRO A 55 -8.32 -4.63 6.19
N THR A 56 -7.84 -3.70 5.35
CA THR A 56 -7.87 -3.87 3.88
C THR A 56 -7.00 -5.05 3.44
N THR A 57 -5.85 -5.27 4.10
CA THR A 57 -5.01 -6.44 3.84
C THR A 57 -5.72 -7.73 4.23
N LEU A 58 -6.37 -7.76 5.39
CA LEU A 58 -7.14 -8.92 5.84
C LEU A 58 -8.31 -9.23 4.90
N ASP A 59 -9.02 -8.20 4.45
CA ASP A 59 -10.11 -8.32 3.49
C ASP A 59 -9.63 -8.88 2.15
N PHE A 60 -8.49 -8.37 1.64
CA PHE A 60 -7.88 -8.92 0.44
C PHE A 60 -7.57 -10.41 0.56
N ILE A 61 -6.96 -10.83 1.69
CA ILE A 61 -6.62 -12.24 1.94
C ILE A 61 -7.88 -13.11 2.01
N ALA A 62 -8.95 -12.64 2.67
CA ALA A 62 -10.20 -13.37 2.82
C ALA A 62 -10.90 -13.64 1.48
N HIS A 63 -10.65 -12.81 0.46
CA HIS A 63 -11.22 -12.92 -0.88
C HIS A 63 -10.28 -13.61 -1.89
N LEU A 64 -9.11 -14.09 -1.46
CA LEU A 64 -8.25 -14.86 -2.35
C LEU A 64 -8.92 -16.19 -2.72
N PRO A 65 -8.83 -16.62 -3.99
CA PRO A 65 -9.25 -17.95 -4.36
C PRO A 65 -8.42 -19.01 -3.61
N PRO A 66 -8.97 -20.20 -3.33
CA PRO A 66 -8.20 -21.27 -2.74
C PRO A 66 -6.97 -21.60 -3.61
N PRO A 67 -5.85 -22.01 -3.00
CA PRO A 67 -4.67 -22.41 -3.75
C PRO A 67 -5.01 -23.55 -4.72
N ALA A 68 -4.45 -23.47 -5.93
CA ALA A 68 -4.63 -24.46 -6.99
C ALA A 68 -3.95 -25.80 -6.66
#